data_AF-A0A3D5NR11-F1
#
_entry.id   AF-A0A3D5NR11-F1
#
_cell.length_a   1.000
_cell.length_b   1.000
_cell.length_c   1.000
_cell.angle_alpha   90.00
_cell.angle_beta   90.00
_cell.angle_gamma   90.00
#
_symmetry.space_group_name_H-M   'P 1'
#
loop_
_entity.id
_entity.type
_entity.pdbx_description
1 polymer ?
#
loop_
_entity_poly.entity_id
_entity_poly.type
_entity_poly.pdbx_seq_one_letter_code
_entity_poly.pdbx_strand_id
1 'polypeptide(L)'
;MNYKDKLHEKESLLAYLNDIEKYSRTLEKLYVYAYMKSDEDTANTTQQVLMSKISQYGAEFGAMASYFVPELLSLSDEIIQSYLDDEDLSKYRFYIETIVKEKPHVLSKEKEELMATLSDSLNA
;
A
#
# COMPACT_ATOMS: atom_id res chain seq x y z
N MET A 1 -10.06 -7.67 -7.82
CA MET A 1 -9.89 -7.63 -6.35
C MET A 1 -11.04 -6.85 -5.75
N ASN A 2 -11.89 -7.47 -4.91
CA ASN A 2 -12.95 -6.74 -4.20
C ASN A 2 -12.81 -6.98 -2.69
N TYR A 3 -11.75 -6.40 -2.13
CA TYR A 3 -11.43 -6.42 -0.70
C TYR A 3 -11.72 -5.09 -0.01
N LYS A 4 -12.20 -4.11 -0.78
CA LYS A 4 -12.60 -2.81 -0.26
C LYS A 4 -13.69 -2.98 0.79
N ASP A 5 -13.56 -2.22 1.87
CA ASP A 5 -14.43 -2.22 3.05
C ASP A 5 -14.40 -3.53 3.85
N LYS A 6 -13.39 -4.39 3.62
CA LYS A 6 -13.22 -5.71 4.25
C LYS A 6 -11.86 -5.92 4.89
N LEU A 7 -10.98 -4.91 4.94
CA LEU A 7 -9.64 -5.06 5.52
C LEU A 7 -9.65 -5.24 7.05
N HIS A 8 -10.81 -5.10 7.69
CA HIS A 8 -11.04 -5.44 9.09
C HIS A 8 -11.15 -6.97 9.34
N GLU A 9 -11.30 -7.76 8.27
CA GLU A 9 -11.23 -9.22 8.33
C GLU A 9 -9.81 -9.68 7.97
N LYS A 10 -9.19 -10.50 8.83
CA LYS A 10 -7.81 -10.98 8.63
C LYS A 10 -7.64 -11.66 7.27
N GLU A 11 -8.55 -12.56 6.93
CA GLU A 11 -8.50 -13.37 5.72
C GLU A 11 -8.56 -12.47 4.47
N SER A 12 -9.37 -11.42 4.52
CA SER A 12 -9.48 -10.42 3.47
C SER A 12 -8.20 -9.59 3.33
N LEU A 13 -7.59 -9.16 4.44
CA LEU A 13 -6.30 -8.45 4.43
C LEU A 13 -5.17 -9.33 3.88
N LEU A 14 -5.05 -10.57 4.38
CA LEU A 14 -4.04 -11.52 3.92
C LEU A 14 -4.20 -11.84 2.43
N ALA A 15 -5.44 -12.07 1.98
CA ALA A 15 -5.73 -12.27 0.57
C ALA A 15 -5.32 -11.05 -0.25
N TYR A 16 -5.72 -9.84 0.16
CA TYR A 16 -5.33 -8.58 -0.49
C TYR A 16 -3.81 -8.45 -0.64
N LEU A 17 -3.04 -8.68 0.44
CA LEU A 17 -1.58 -8.52 0.46
C LEU A 17 -0.88 -9.50 -0.49
N ASN A 18 -1.33 -10.77 -0.51
CA ASN A 18 -0.81 -11.77 -1.45
C ASN A 18 -1.08 -11.38 -2.91
N ASP A 19 -2.29 -10.88 -3.17
CA ASP A 19 -2.74 -10.54 -4.51
C ASP A 19 -2.02 -9.28 -5.03
N ILE A 20 -1.82 -8.27 -4.16
CA ILE A 20 -1.03 -7.07 -4.48
C ILE A 20 0.43 -7.40 -4.74
N GLU A 21 1.05 -8.24 -3.91
CA GLU A 21 2.42 -8.70 -4.13
C GLU A 21 2.55 -9.39 -5.49
N LYS A 22 1.62 -10.29 -5.82
CA LYS A 22 1.63 -11.03 -7.08
C LYS A 22 1.50 -10.11 -8.30
N TYR A 23 0.53 -9.20 -8.28
CA TYR A 23 0.28 -8.33 -9.43
C TYR A 23 1.32 -7.21 -9.55
N SER A 24 1.78 -6.62 -8.44
CA SER A 24 2.85 -5.62 -8.47
C SER A 24 4.12 -6.19 -9.09
N ARG A 25 4.54 -7.40 -8.68
CA ARG A 25 5.71 -8.09 -9.27
C ARG A 25 5.54 -8.41 -10.76
N THR A 26 4.32 -8.70 -11.19
CA THR A 26 4.02 -8.98 -12.61
C THR A 26 4.10 -7.69 -13.43
N LEU A 27 3.48 -6.63 -12.94
CA LEU A 27 3.50 -5.31 -13.57
C LEU A 27 4.93 -4.75 -13.64
N GLU A 28 5.70 -4.89 -12.56
CA GLU A 28 7.10 -4.47 -12.51
C GLU A 28 7.95 -5.18 -13.56
N LYS A 29 7.81 -6.50 -13.73
CA LYS A 29 8.52 -7.24 -14.77
C LYS A 29 8.18 -6.74 -16.17
N LEU A 30 6.89 -6.50 -16.44
CA LEU A 30 6.45 -5.96 -17.72
C LEU A 30 7.02 -4.56 -17.96
N TYR A 31 6.97 -3.71 -16.94
CA TYR A 31 7.51 -2.36 -16.98
C TYR A 31 9.00 -2.35 -17.27
N VAL A 32 9.80 -3.09 -16.50
CA VAL A 32 11.26 -3.17 -16.70
C VAL A 32 11.60 -3.67 -18.10
N TYR A 33 10.91 -4.71 -18.58
CA TYR A 33 11.14 -5.24 -19.93
C TYR A 33 10.88 -4.19 -21.01
N ALA A 34 9.71 -3.54 -20.96
CA ALA A 34 9.35 -2.56 -21.98
C ALA A 34 10.20 -1.29 -21.88
N TYR A 35 10.60 -0.90 -20.67
CA TYR A 35 11.46 0.26 -20.43
C TYR A 35 12.83 0.01 -21.06
N MET A 36 13.46 -1.12 -20.76
CA MET A 36 14.72 -1.52 -21.37
C MET A 36 14.63 -1.61 -22.89
N LYS A 37 13.52 -2.13 -23.43
CA LYS A 37 13.30 -2.20 -24.88
C LYS A 37 13.08 -0.84 -25.54
N SER A 38 12.50 0.12 -24.82
CA SER A 38 12.33 1.48 -25.30
C SER A 38 13.67 2.23 -25.35
N ASP A 39 14.62 1.92 -24.46
CA ASP A 39 15.95 2.54 -24.44
C ASP A 39 16.87 2.03 -25.56
N GLU A 40 16.61 0.84 -26.12
CA GLU A 40 17.38 0.30 -27.27
C GLU A 40 17.25 1.19 -28.51
N ASP A 41 16.04 1.72 -28.76
CA ASP A 41 15.76 2.68 -29.84
C ASP A 41 14.54 3.53 -29.46
N THR A 42 14.80 4.73 -28.96
CA THR A 42 13.77 5.65 -28.51
C THR A 42 12.88 6.18 -29.64
N ALA A 43 13.26 6.01 -30.92
CA ALA A 43 12.44 6.36 -32.07
C ALA A 43 11.49 5.23 -32.51
N ASN A 44 11.61 4.03 -31.92
CA ASN A 44 10.78 2.89 -32.27
C ASN A 44 9.36 3.04 -31.71
N THR A 45 8.42 3.36 -32.60
CA THR A 45 7.00 3.57 -32.26
C THR A 45 6.32 2.34 -31.64
N THR A 46 6.78 1.12 -31.96
CA THR A 46 6.21 -0.11 -31.36
C THR A 46 6.54 -0.19 -29.87
N GLN A 47 7.77 0.16 -29.49
CA GLN A 47 8.19 0.16 -28.09
C GLN A 47 7.56 1.31 -27.29
N GLN A 48 7.41 2.48 -27.93
CA GLN A 48 6.68 3.60 -27.33
C GLN A 48 5.20 3.25 -27.03
N VAL A 49 4.54 2.52 -27.93
CA VAL A 49 3.17 2.03 -27.71
C VAL A 49 3.13 1.00 -26.57
N LEU A 50 4.11 0.09 -26.52
CA LEU A 50 4.20 -0.89 -25.43
C LEU A 50 4.37 -0.20 -24.07
N MET A 51 5.28 0.78 -23.98
CA MET A 51 5.48 1.56 -22.75
C MET A 51 4.25 2.35 -22.33
N SER A 52 3.53 2.93 -23.30
CA SER A 52 2.29 3.66 -23.04
C SER A 52 1.21 2.73 -22.46
N LYS A 53 1.06 1.51 -23.00
CA LYS A 53 0.12 0.50 -22.47
C LYS A 53 0.47 0.06 -21.06
N ILE A 54 1.74 -0.19 -20.77
CA ILE A 54 2.16 -0.62 -19.43
C ILE A 54 1.98 0.52 -18.42
N SER A 55 2.26 1.75 -18.82
CA SER A 55 1.99 2.94 -17.99
C SER A 55 0.50 3.07 -17.67
N GLN A 56 -0.37 2.83 -18.65
CA GLN A 56 -1.82 2.78 -18.43
C GLN A 56 -2.22 1.68 -17.43
N TYR A 57 -1.73 0.46 -17.60
CA TYR A 57 -2.01 -0.62 -16.65
C TYR A 57 -1.50 -0.31 -15.24
N GLY A 58 -0.37 0.38 -15.13
CA GLY A 58 0.14 0.85 -13.84
C GLY A 58 -0.77 1.88 -13.18
N ALA A 59 -1.30 2.83 -13.94
CA ALA A 59 -2.27 3.80 -13.44
C ALA A 59 -3.58 3.13 -12.99
N GLU A 60 -4.12 2.21 -13.79
CA GLU A 60 -5.32 1.45 -13.45
C GLU A 60 -5.11 0.58 -12.19
N PHE A 61 -3.96 -0.10 -12.09
CA PHE A 61 -3.59 -0.87 -10.92
C PHE A 61 -3.48 0.01 -9.66
N GLY A 62 -2.80 1.15 -9.76
CA GLY A 62 -2.69 2.12 -8.67
C GLY A 62 -4.05 2.63 -8.20
N ALA A 63 -4.95 2.95 -9.14
CA ALA A 63 -6.31 3.39 -8.82
C ALA A 63 -7.13 2.28 -8.13
N MET A 64 -6.99 1.03 -8.56
CA MET A 64 -7.65 -0.10 -7.90
C MET A 64 -7.09 -0.37 -6.50
N ALA A 65 -5.81 -0.09 -6.24
CA ALA A 65 -5.17 -0.32 -4.96
C ALA A 65 -5.25 0.88 -4.00
N SER A 66 -5.65 2.07 -4.46
CA SER A 66 -5.52 3.33 -3.70
C SER A 66 -6.35 3.39 -2.41
N TYR A 67 -7.37 2.54 -2.26
CA TYR A 67 -8.19 2.48 -1.05
C TYR A 67 -7.48 1.83 0.13
N PHE A 68 -6.43 1.04 -0.11
CA PHE A 68 -5.83 0.20 0.92
C PHE A 68 -5.21 0.99 2.06
N VAL A 69 -4.38 1.98 1.76
CA VAL A 69 -3.76 2.83 2.78
C VAL A 69 -4.80 3.55 3.64
N PRO A 70 -5.77 4.31 3.09
CA PRO A 70 -6.76 4.99 3.93
C PRO A 70 -7.65 4.02 4.69
N GLU A 71 -8.03 2.87 4.12
CA GLU A 71 -8.83 1.87 4.81
C GLU A 71 -8.05 1.22 5.96
N LEU A 72 -6.79 0.83 5.75
CA LEU A 72 -5.92 0.28 6.80
C LEU A 72 -5.70 1.30 7.93
N LEU A 73 -5.48 2.57 7.61
CA LEU A 73 -5.29 3.63 8.59
C LEU A 73 -6.56 3.97 9.39
N SER A 74 -7.74 3.67 8.83
CA SER A 74 -9.04 3.86 9.49
C SER A 74 -9.35 2.79 10.55
N LEU A 75 -8.62 1.67 10.54
CA LEU A 75 -8.81 0.60 11.52
C LEU A 75 -8.38 1.03 12.93
N SER A 76 -9.01 0.42 13.93
CA SER A 76 -8.66 0.64 15.34
C SER A 76 -7.26 0.10 15.64
N ASP A 77 -6.62 0.66 16.67
CA ASP A 77 -5.26 0.23 17.03
C ASP A 77 -5.24 -1.21 17.53
N GLU A 78 -6.31 -1.69 18.16
CA GLU A 78 -6.46 -3.07 18.60
C GLU A 78 -6.45 -4.04 17.42
N ILE A 79 -7.17 -3.71 16.34
CA ILE A 79 -7.19 -4.51 15.12
C ILE A 79 -5.80 -4.53 14.48
N ILE A 80 -5.16 -3.37 14.36
CA ILE A 80 -3.81 -3.26 13.79
C ILE A 80 -2.81 -4.10 14.60
N GLN A 81 -2.83 -4.02 15.94
CA GLN A 81 -1.95 -4.83 16.77
C GLN A 81 -2.21 -6.33 16.58
N SER A 82 -3.49 -6.74 16.50
CA SER A 82 -3.82 -8.14 16.23
C SER A 82 -3.23 -8.66 14.92
N TYR A 83 -3.12 -7.80 13.89
CA TYR A 83 -2.48 -8.16 12.62
C TYR A 83 -0.97 -8.21 12.67
N LEU A 84 -0.34 -7.35 13.49
CA LEU A 84 1.10 -7.37 13.67
C LEU A 84 1.56 -8.63 14.42
N ASP A 85 0.72 -9.15 15.32
CA ASP A 85 1.03 -10.33 16.13
C ASP A 85 0.60 -11.67 15.49
N ASP A 86 -0.12 -11.63 14.35
CA ASP A 86 -0.57 -12.82 13.64
C ASP A 86 0.56 -13.45 12.79
N GLU A 87 0.73 -14.78 12.92
CA GLU A 87 1.79 -15.52 12.24
C GLU A 87 1.63 -15.53 10.71
N ASP A 88 0.40 -15.55 10.17
CA ASP A 88 0.16 -15.56 8.73
C ASP A 88 0.53 -14.21 8.09
N LEU A 89 0.43 -13.13 8.87
CA LEU A 89 0.77 -11.76 8.46
C LEU A 89 2.22 -11.37 8.76
N SER A 90 3.00 -12.24 9.42
CA SER A 90 4.39 -11.98 9.80
C SER A 90 5.27 -11.53 8.62
N LYS A 91 5.07 -12.10 7.42
CA LYS A 91 5.75 -11.72 6.17
C LYS A 91 5.49 -10.25 5.79
N TYR A 92 4.31 -9.73 6.11
CA TYR A 92 3.86 -8.39 5.77
C TYR A 92 3.97 -7.40 6.93
N ARG A 93 4.36 -7.85 8.13
CA ARG A 93 4.49 -7.03 9.34
C ARG A 93 5.21 -5.71 9.08
N PHE A 94 6.40 -5.76 8.49
CA PHE A 94 7.19 -4.55 8.22
C PHE A 94 6.45 -3.57 7.29
N TYR A 95 5.74 -4.07 6.29
CA TYR A 95 4.97 -3.25 5.36
C TYR A 95 3.79 -2.58 6.06
N ILE A 96 3.03 -3.34 6.86
CA ILE A 96 1.92 -2.82 7.65
C ILE A 96 2.42 -1.78 8.66
N GLU A 97 3.49 -2.08 9.41
CA GLU A 97 4.10 -1.13 10.36
C GLU A 97 4.58 0.15 9.67
N THR A 98 5.14 0.06 8.47
CA THR A 98 5.60 1.24 7.72
C THR A 98 4.42 2.15 7.37
N ILE A 99 3.31 1.60 6.89
CA ILE A 99 2.10 2.39 6.58
C ILE A 99 1.51 2.98 7.86
N VAL A 100 1.41 2.20 8.93
CA VAL A 100 0.86 2.67 10.21
C VAL A 100 1.75 3.74 10.85
N LYS A 101 3.06 3.72 10.62
CA LYS A 101 3.97 4.81 11.05
C LYS A 101 3.74 6.12 10.30
N GLU A 102 3.06 6.11 9.16
CA GLU A 102 2.64 7.33 8.44
C GLU A 102 1.32 7.92 8.99
N LYS A 103 0.61 7.21 9.88
CA LYS A 103 -0.60 7.66 10.59
C LYS A 103 -0.45 9.05 11.29
N PRO A 104 0.72 9.48 11.81
CA PRO A 104 0.91 10.83 12.35
C PRO A 104 0.73 11.96 11.32
N HIS A 105 0.87 11.68 10.02
CA HIS A 105 0.58 12.64 8.95
C HIS A 105 -0.87 12.58 8.46
N VAL A 106 -1.68 11.73 9.10
CA VAL A 106 -3.12 11.53 8.89
C VAL A 106 -3.77 11.35 10.27
N LEU A 107 -3.63 12.32 11.17
CA LEU A 107 -4.20 12.21 12.52
C LEU A 107 -5.70 12.53 12.52
N SER A 108 -6.48 11.63 13.12
CA SER A 108 -7.80 11.95 13.62
C SER A 108 -7.65 12.84 14.87
N LYS A 109 -8.44 13.92 14.92
CA LYS A 109 -8.41 14.98 15.97
C LYS A 109 -8.23 14.48 17.41
N GLU A 110 -8.83 13.35 17.76
CA GLU A 110 -8.82 12.78 19.11
C GLU A 110 -7.42 12.36 19.59
N LYS A 111 -6.54 11.92 18.68
CA LYS A 111 -5.18 11.49 19.03
C LYS A 111 -4.19 12.64 19.15
N GLU A 112 -4.44 13.77 18.46
CA GLU A 112 -3.67 15.00 18.66
C GLU A 112 -3.86 15.54 20.07
N GLU A 113 -5.08 15.56 20.62
CA GLU A 113 -5.33 16.05 21.97
C GLU A 113 -4.65 15.18 23.05
N LEU A 114 -4.69 13.86 22.90
CA LEU A 114 -4.04 12.95 23.85
C LEU A 114 -2.51 13.07 23.82
N MET A 115 -1.91 13.17 22.62
CA MET A 115 -0.47 13.36 22.46
C MET A 115 0.01 14.75 22.92
N ALA A 116 -0.79 15.80 22.69
CA ALA A 116 -0.51 17.15 23.20
C ALA A 116 -0.49 17.17 24.74
N THR A 117 -1.48 16.52 25.37
CA THR A 117 -1.57 16.42 26.83
C THR A 117 -0.39 15.64 27.44
N LEU A 118 0.07 14.59 26.76
CA LEU A 118 1.26 13.82 27.18
C LEU A 118 2.56 14.61 26.98
N SER A 119 2.65 15.45 25.95
CA SER A 119 3.81 16.29 25.66
C SER A 119 3.96 17.46 26.65
N ASP A 120 2.84 18.06 27.08
CA ASP A 120 2.84 19.08 28.14
C ASP A 120 3.26 18.50 29.50
N SER A 121 2.92 17.23 29.77
CA SER A 121 3.28 16.54 31.00
C SER A 121 4.74 16.06 31.04
N LEU A 122 5.38 15.90 29.88
CA LEU A 122 6.80 15.49 29.75
C LEU A 122 7.77 16.67 29.69
N ASN A 123 7.27 17.89 29.46
CA ASN A 123 8.05 19.14 29.47
C ASN A 123 7.87 19.96 30.76
N ALA A 124 7.24 19.39 31.80
CA ALA A 124 7.05 19.98 33.12
C ALA A 124 7.99 19.38 34.18
#